data_AF-A0A7M2QT93-F1
#
_entry.id   AF-A0A7M2QT93-F1
#
_cell.length_a   1.000
_cell.length_b   1.000
_cell.length_c   1.000
_cell.angle_alpha   90.00
_cell.angle_beta   90.00
_cell.angle_gamma   90.00
#
_symmetry.space_group_name_H-M   'P 1'
#
loop_
_entity.id
_entity.type
_entity.pdbx_description
1 polymer ?
#
loop_
_entity_poly.entity_id
_entity_poly.type
_entity_poly.pdbx_seq_one_letter_code
_entity_poly.pdbx_strand_id
1 'polypeptide(L)'
;MKMKLAFFPHSKLFFAGLLLLFLSILDSIFTDFGIRYNHITEANPLMRLVYENSIFMFYSLKIMFPLLLLYILSKVQLKRSLQLLMGAAIVIYSVVFIQHVWWISLVI
;
A
#
# COMPACT_ATOMS: atom_id res chain seq x y z
N MET A 1 33.19 5.59 6.96
CA MET A 1 32.50 4.29 7.08
C MET A 1 31.52 4.13 5.90
N LYS A 2 31.87 3.39 4.84
CA LYS A 2 30.92 3.12 3.73
C LYS A 2 29.90 2.12 4.25
N MET A 3 28.71 2.61 4.62
CA MET A 3 27.57 1.76 4.99
C MET A 3 27.24 0.90 3.77
N LYS A 4 27.66 -0.38 3.78
CA LYS A 4 27.25 -1.39 2.81
C LYS A 4 25.77 -1.66 3.06
N LEU A 5 24.90 -0.83 2.50
CA LEU A 5 23.47 -1.16 2.47
C LEU A 5 23.29 -2.38 1.58
N ALA A 6 22.63 -3.40 2.14
CA ALA A 6 22.31 -4.61 1.43
C ALA A 6 21.46 -4.30 0.19
N PHE A 7 21.86 -4.84 -0.95
CA PHE A 7 21.10 -4.76 -2.20
C PHE A 7 20.19 -5.99 -2.27
N PHE A 8 18.89 -5.79 -2.48
CA PHE A 8 17.96 -6.90 -2.67
C PHE A 8 18.01 -7.42 -4.11
N PRO A 9 18.04 -8.75 -4.33
CA PRO A 9 17.89 -9.32 -5.65
C PRO A 9 16.48 -9.06 -6.22
N HIS A 10 16.36 -9.09 -7.54
CA HIS A 10 15.10 -8.83 -8.26
C HIS A 10 13.92 -9.66 -7.74
N SER A 11 14.13 -10.95 -7.45
CA SER A 11 13.07 -11.83 -6.94
C SER A 11 12.49 -11.34 -5.61
N LYS A 12 13.34 -10.91 -4.66
CA LYS A 12 12.88 -10.40 -3.37
C LYS A 12 12.10 -9.10 -3.49
N LEU A 13 12.50 -8.20 -4.40
CA LEU A 13 11.74 -6.98 -4.65
C LEU A 13 10.41 -7.25 -5.34
N PHE A 14 10.34 -8.23 -6.24
CA PHE A 14 9.07 -8.63 -6.83
C PHE A 14 8.10 -9.14 -5.77
N PHE A 15 8.56 -10.01 -4.85
CA PHE A 15 7.75 -10.44 -3.70
C PHE A 15 7.36 -9.28 -2.78
N ALA A 16 8.27 -8.32 -2.56
CA ALA A 16 7.96 -7.09 -1.82
C ALA A 16 6.86 -6.27 -2.51
N GLY A 17 6.85 -6.20 -3.85
CA GLY A 17 5.77 -5.59 -4.62
C GLY A 17 4.44 -6.34 -4.49
N LEU A 18 4.46 -7.68 -4.48
CA LEU A 18 3.26 -8.49 -4.25
C LEU A 18 2.70 -8.30 -2.83
N LEU A 19 3.58 -8.19 -1.83
CA LEU A 19 3.19 -7.86 -0.46
C LEU A 19 2.53 -6.48 -0.40
N LEU A 20 3.09 -5.49 -1.09
CA LEU A 20 2.50 -4.14 -1.15
C LEU A 20 1.13 -4.15 -1.84
N LEU A 21 0.96 -4.91 -2.91
CA LEU A 21 -0.33 -5.12 -3.57
C LEU A 21 -1.36 -5.72 -2.58
N PHE A 22 -0.97 -6.76 -1.86
CA PHE A 22 -1.83 -7.40 -0.86
C PHE A 22 -2.24 -6.42 0.26
N LEU A 23 -1.28 -5.69 0.83
CA LEU A 23 -1.57 -4.69 1.86
C LEU A 23 -2.47 -3.56 1.34
N SER A 24 -2.29 -3.14 0.08
CA SER A 24 -3.13 -2.11 -0.53
C SER A 24 -4.57 -2.57 -0.79
N ILE A 25 -4.76 -3.85 -1.13
CA ILE A 25 -6.09 -4.45 -1.25
C ILE A 25 -6.79 -4.46 0.12
N LEU A 26 -6.09 -4.88 1.18
CA LEU A 26 -6.65 -4.88 2.53
C LEU A 26 -6.96 -3.48 3.04
N ASP A 27 -6.07 -2.52 2.82
CA ASP A 27 -6.29 -1.10 3.10
C ASP A 27 -7.57 -0.58 2.42
N SER A 28 -7.79 -0.95 1.15
CA SER A 28 -8.99 -0.58 0.40
C SER A 28 -10.26 -1.15 1.05
N ILE A 29 -10.26 -2.45 1.35
CA ILE A 29 -11.40 -3.16 1.94
C ILE A 29 -11.74 -2.61 3.32
N PHE A 30 -10.73 -2.46 4.19
CA PHE A 30 -10.95 -2.00 5.55
C PHE A 30 -11.30 -0.51 5.62
N THR A 31 -10.75 0.32 4.74
CA THR A 31 -11.15 1.72 4.67
C THR A 31 -12.59 1.87 4.19
N ASP A 32 -13.00 1.14 3.16
CA ASP A 32 -14.39 1.13 2.67
C ASP A 32 -15.36 0.64 3.75
N PHE A 33 -15.03 -0.46 4.43
CA PHE A 33 -15.79 -0.95 5.58
C PHE A 33 -15.89 0.13 6.67
N GLY A 34 -14.76 0.70 7.09
CA GLY A 34 -14.72 1.69 8.15
C GLY A 34 -15.49 2.97 7.85
N ILE A 35 -15.50 3.43 6.60
CA ILE A 35 -16.27 4.61 6.19
C ILE A 35 -17.76 4.29 6.12
N ARG A 36 -18.17 3.16 5.54
CA ARG A 36 -19.59 2.80 5.40
C ARG A 36 -20.32 2.66 6.74
N TYR A 37 -19.61 2.20 7.77
CA TYR A 37 -20.15 2.04 9.11
C TYR A 37 -19.82 3.22 10.04
N ASN A 38 -19.28 4.33 9.51
CA ASN A 38 -18.92 5.55 10.26
C ASN A 38 -17.94 5.31 11.42
N HIS A 39 -17.05 4.33 11.31
CA HIS A 39 -16.01 4.04 12.30
C HIS A 39 -14.76 4.89 12.11
N ILE A 40 -14.40 5.18 10.86
CA ILE A 40 -13.22 5.99 10.50
C ILE A 40 -13.54 6.87 9.28
N THR A 41 -12.62 7.79 8.98
CA THR A 41 -12.64 8.60 7.74
C THR A 41 -11.36 8.35 6.94
N GLU A 42 -11.41 8.46 5.61
CA GLU A 42 -10.20 8.40 4.77
C GLU A 42 -9.28 9.58 5.10
N ALA A 43 -8.08 9.30 5.58
CA ALA A 43 -7.11 10.31 6.01
C ALA A 43 -6.45 11.03 4.83
N ASN A 44 -6.35 10.38 3.68
CA ASN A 44 -5.80 10.97 2.46
C ASN A 44 -6.86 11.85 1.77
N PRO A 45 -6.70 13.19 1.72
CA PRO A 45 -7.72 14.07 1.14
C PRO A 45 -8.03 13.77 -0.33
N LEU A 46 -7.03 13.35 -1.11
CA LEU A 46 -7.23 12.97 -2.51
C LEU A 46 -8.06 11.70 -2.61
N MET A 47 -7.73 10.67 -1.83
CA MET A 47 -8.51 9.42 -1.86
C MET A 47 -9.91 9.60 -1.29
N ARG A 48 -10.10 10.53 -0.35
CA ARG A 48 -11.42 10.92 0.15
C ARG A 48 -12.28 11.47 -0.98
N LEU A 49 -11.76 12.42 -1.76
CA LEU A 49 -12.47 12.94 -2.94
C LEU A 49 -12.79 11.83 -3.94
N VAL A 50 -11.85 10.92 -4.21
CA VAL A 50 -12.11 9.77 -5.10
C VAL A 50 -13.22 8.88 -4.55
N TYR A 51 -13.18 8.55 -3.27
CA TYR A 51 -14.17 7.70 -2.60
C TYR A 51 -15.57 8.30 -2.67
N GLU A 52 -15.71 9.59 -2.37
CA GLU A 52 -16.96 10.34 -2.41
C GLU A 52 -17.57 10.40 -3.83
N ASN A 53 -16.72 10.40 -4.87
CA ASN A 53 -17.19 10.36 -6.25
C ASN A 53 -17.55 8.95 -6.73
N SER A 54 -16.73 7.95 -6.42
CA SER A 54 -16.99 6.56 -6.79
C SER A 54 -16.14 5.58 -6.00
N ILE A 55 -16.81 4.67 -5.29
CA ILE A 55 -16.17 3.52 -4.64
C ILE A 55 -15.38 2.68 -5.66
N PHE A 56 -15.91 2.49 -6.88
CA PHE A 56 -15.19 1.74 -7.91
C PHE A 56 -13.85 2.39 -8.28
N MET A 57 -13.81 3.72 -8.40
CA MET A 57 -12.55 4.45 -8.66
C MET A 57 -11.58 4.34 -7.48
N PHE A 58 -12.08 4.38 -6.25
CA PHE A 58 -11.27 4.23 -5.05
C PHE A 58 -10.51 2.90 -5.02
N TYR A 59 -11.21 1.78 -5.21
CA TYR A 59 -10.59 0.45 -5.30
C TYR A 59 -9.65 0.36 -6.50
N SER A 60 -10.10 0.83 -7.67
CA SER A 60 -9.31 0.75 -8.90
C SER A 60 -7.96 1.45 -8.75
N LEU A 61 -7.93 2.68 -8.21
CA LEU A 61 -6.67 3.41 -8.03
C LEU A 61 -5.74 2.73 -7.01
N LYS A 62 -6.27 2.31 -5.86
CA LYS A 62 -5.46 1.64 -4.82
C LYS A 62 -4.88 0.30 -5.29
N ILE A 63 -5.52 -0.38 -6.22
CA ILE A 63 -5.03 -1.64 -6.82
C ILE A 63 -4.11 -1.38 -8.02
N MET A 64 -4.45 -0.41 -8.88
CA MET A 64 -3.68 -0.11 -10.09
C MET A 64 -2.27 0.40 -9.78
N PHE A 65 -2.08 1.23 -8.75
CA PHE A 65 -0.74 1.73 -8.40
C PHE A 65 0.28 0.63 -8.07
N PRO A 66 0.01 -0.32 -7.16
CA PRO A 66 0.94 -1.43 -6.91
C PRO A 66 1.08 -2.37 -8.12
N LEU A 67 0.05 -2.55 -8.95
CA LEU A 67 0.18 -3.31 -10.21
C LEU A 67 1.11 -2.61 -11.22
N LEU A 68 0.99 -1.29 -11.37
CA LEU A 68 1.90 -0.49 -12.19
C LEU A 68 3.33 -0.55 -11.64
N LEU A 69 3.51 -0.54 -10.32
CA LEU A 69 4.81 -0.72 -9.69
C LEU A 69 5.41 -2.10 -10.05
N LEU A 70 4.63 -3.18 -9.93
CA LEU A 70 5.06 -4.52 -10.32
C LEU A 70 5.45 -4.61 -11.80
N TYR A 71 4.67 -3.96 -12.67
CA TYR A 71 5.00 -3.87 -14.09
C TYR A 71 6.33 -3.13 -14.30
N ILE A 72 6.53 -1.97 -13.67
CA ILE A 72 7.78 -1.19 -13.75
C ILE A 72 8.96 -2.03 -13.27
N LEU A 73 8.83 -2.74 -12.13
CA LEU A 73 9.88 -3.60 -11.58
C LEU A 73 10.31 -4.73 -12.52
N SER A 74 9.43 -5.15 -13.44
CA SER A 74 9.75 -6.14 -14.48
C SER A 74 10.54 -5.57 -15.66
N LYS A 75 10.59 -4.25 -15.82
CA LYS A 75 11.17 -3.56 -16.99
C LYS A 75 12.41 -2.74 -16.68
N VAL A 76 12.58 -2.27 -15.45
CA VAL A 76 13.65 -1.32 -15.09
C VAL A 76 14.78 -1.99 -14.30
N GLN A 77 15.99 -1.46 -14.49
CA GLN A 77 17.11 -1.79 -13.62
C GLN A 77 16.88 -1.24 -12.21
N LEU A 78 17.09 -2.09 -11.21
CA LEU A 78 16.84 -1.76 -9.81
C LEU A 78 17.90 -0.79 -9.29
N LYS A 79 17.48 0.46 -9.06
CA LYS A 79 18.28 1.44 -8.34
C LYS A 79 18.07 1.29 -6.83
N ARG A 80 19.10 1.62 -6.06
CA ARG A 80 19.05 1.61 -4.58
C ARG A 80 17.92 2.49 -4.03
N SER A 81 17.64 3.63 -4.66
CA SER A 81 16.53 4.51 -4.28
C SER A 81 15.18 3.79 -4.36
N LEU A 82 14.95 2.98 -5.39
CA LEU A 82 13.72 2.21 -5.55
C LEU A 82 13.56 1.18 -4.42
N GLN A 83 14.65 0.49 -4.04
CA GLN A 83 14.62 -0.47 -2.93
C GLN A 83 14.27 0.21 -1.60
N LEU A 84 14.84 1.40 -1.35
CA LEU A 84 14.54 2.17 -0.15
C LEU A 84 13.08 2.66 -0.14
N LEU A 85 12.58 3.18 -1.25
CA LEU A 85 11.19 3.62 -1.38
C LEU A 85 10.20 2.46 -1.20
N MET A 86 10.50 1.29 -1.77
CA MET A 86 9.69 0.09 -1.57
C MET A 86 9.69 -0.37 -0.12
N GLY A 87 10.86 -0.38 0.53
CA GLY A 87 10.97 -0.71 1.95
C GLY A 87 10.14 0.27 2.81
N ALA A 88 10.25 1.56 2.55
CA ALA A 88 9.46 2.59 3.24
C ALA A 88 7.95 2.40 3.02
N ALA A 89 7.54 2.13 1.77
CA ALA A 89 6.13 1.86 1.46
C ALA A 89 5.60 0.66 2.23
N ILE A 90 6.33 -0.45 2.29
CA ILE A 90 5.92 -1.64 3.04
C ILE A 90 5.78 -1.34 4.53
N VAL A 91 6.72 -0.58 5.12
CA VAL A 91 6.63 -0.19 6.53
C VAL A 91 5.39 0.65 6.78
N ILE A 92 5.12 1.65 5.94
CA ILE A 92 3.93 2.51 6.05
C ILE A 92 2.66 1.67 5.94
N TYR A 93 2.55 0.83 4.91
CA TYR A 93 1.36 -0.01 4.71
C TYR A 93 1.18 -1.07 5.81
N SER A 94 2.27 -1.57 6.40
CA SER A 94 2.20 -2.47 7.56
C SER A 94 1.65 -1.74 8.79
N VAL A 95 2.08 -0.49 9.03
CA VAL A 95 1.56 0.33 10.14
C VAL A 95 0.08 0.63 9.93
N VAL A 96 -0.33 1.00 8.72
CA VAL A 96 -1.73 1.23 8.37
C VAL A 96 -2.57 -0.05 8.55
N PHE A 97 -2.05 -1.20 8.14
CA PHE A 97 -2.72 -2.48 8.38
C PHE A 97 -2.90 -2.79 9.87
N ILE A 98 -1.88 -2.58 10.70
CA ILE A 98 -1.99 -2.74 12.15
C ILE A 98 -3.03 -1.79 12.73
N GLN A 99 -3.05 -0.53 12.27
CA GLN A 99 -4.08 0.44 12.65
C GLN A 99 -5.48 -0.08 12.31
N HIS A 100 -5.66 -0.70 11.14
CA HIS A 100 -6.93 -1.32 10.76
C HIS A 100 -7.34 -2.44 11.68
N VAL A 101 -6.45 -3.40 11.93
CA VAL A 101 -6.72 -4.51 12.86
C VAL A 101 -7.10 -3.98 14.24
N TRP A 102 -6.40 -2.95 14.73
CA TRP A 102 -6.68 -2.35 16.02
C TRP A 102 -8.08 -1.75 16.10
N TRP A 103 -8.48 -0.84 15.19
CA TRP A 103 -9.81 -0.23 15.30
C TRP A 103 -10.92 -1.24 15.00
N ILE A 104 -10.71 -2.21 14.09
CA ILE A 104 -11.67 -3.28 13.81
C ILE A 104 -11.91 -4.10 15.08
N SER A 105 -10.86 -4.41 15.85
CA SER A 105 -10.99 -5.15 17.10
C SER A 105 -11.75 -4.41 18.22
N LEU A 106 -11.98 -3.10 18.07
CA LEU A 106 -12.76 -2.31 19.01
C LEU A 106 -14.24 -2.21 18.64
N VAL A 107 -14.60 -2.48 17.38
CA VAL A 107 -15.96 -2.31 16.85
C VAL A 107 -16.67 -3.62 16.53
N ILE A 108 -15.93 -4.75 16.50
CA ILE A 108 -16.46 -6.12 16.42
C ILE A 108 -16.41 -6.72 17.82
#